data_AF-A0A4Q3ILE7-F1
#
_entry.id   AF-A0A4Q3ILE7-F1
#
_cell.length_a   1.000
_cell.length_b   1.000
_cell.length_c   1.000
_cell.angle_alpha   90.00
_cell.angle_beta   90.00
_cell.angle_gamma   90.00
#
_symmetry.space_group_name_H-M   'P 1'
#
loop_
_entity.id
_entity.type
_entity.pdbx_description
1 polymer ?
#
loop_
_entity_poly.entity_id
_entity_poly.type
_entity_poly.pdbx_seq_one_letter_code
_entity_poly.pdbx_strand_id
1 'polypeptide(L)'
;LLTRMLQAIGLTRENVRLANAVPWRPAGNRPPTPIETQICQPFIARQIELVQPKLVVCFGPYAAKAILNLDESFLRLRGQWQTYSFGVDCNESIPALPMLSPTYLLKHPNQKKLAWRDLQSIKARLDKLMAPAG
;
A
#
# COMPACT_ATOMS: atom_id res chain seq x y z
N LEU A 1 8.15 -0.69 -13.88
CA LEU A 1 8.62 0.28 -12.86
C LEU A 1 8.63 -0.32 -11.45
N LEU A 2 7.50 -0.87 -10.95
CA LEU A 2 7.41 -1.41 -9.59
C LEU A 2 8.53 -2.39 -9.21
N THR A 3 8.86 -3.35 -10.07
CA THR A 3 9.96 -4.30 -9.80
C THR A 3 11.29 -3.59 -9.50
N ARG A 4 11.63 -2.55 -10.28
CA ARG A 4 12.85 -1.75 -10.04
C ARG A 4 12.79 -0.98 -8.71
N MET A 5 11.61 -0.50 -8.33
CA MET A 5 11.41 0.20 -7.05
C MET A 5 11.63 -0.74 -5.86
N LEU A 6 11.11 -1.97 -5.94
CA LEU A 6 11.31 -3.01 -4.92
C LEU A 6 12.79 -3.40 -4.83
N GLN A 7 13.43 -3.67 -5.97
CA GLN A 7 14.85 -4.02 -6.02
C GLN A 7 15.74 -2.93 -5.41
N ALA A 8 15.42 -1.66 -5.62
CA ALA A 8 16.18 -0.54 -5.07
C ALA A 8 16.16 -0.47 -3.52
N ILE A 9 15.24 -1.18 -2.86
CA ILE A 9 15.20 -1.33 -1.41
C ILE A 9 15.49 -2.76 -0.94
N GLY A 10 16.10 -3.58 -1.81
CA GLY A 10 16.50 -4.95 -1.48
C GLY A 10 15.34 -5.94 -1.39
N LEU A 11 14.17 -5.62 -1.96
CA LEU A 11 13.04 -6.54 -2.03
C LEU A 11 12.92 -7.16 -3.42
N THR A 12 12.59 -8.44 -3.48
CA THR A 12 12.26 -9.13 -4.73
C THR A 12 10.76 -9.43 -4.80
N ARG A 13 10.31 -10.08 -5.89
CA ARG A 13 8.90 -10.44 -6.06
C ARG A 13 8.45 -11.53 -5.10
N GLU A 14 9.39 -12.35 -4.65
CA GLU A 14 9.18 -13.46 -3.75
C GLU A 14 8.97 -12.98 -2.30
N ASN A 15 9.57 -11.83 -1.93
CA ASN A 15 9.43 -11.24 -0.60
C ASN A 15 8.16 -10.40 -0.41
N VAL A 16 7.35 -10.18 -1.45
CA VAL A 16 6.20 -9.28 -1.38
C VAL A 16 4.94 -9.93 -1.94
N ARG A 17 3.80 -9.61 -1.33
CA ARG A 17 2.48 -9.93 -1.91
C ARG A 17 1.92 -8.69 -2.58
N LEU A 18 1.46 -8.84 -3.81
CA LEU A 18 0.64 -7.83 -4.47
C LEU A 18 -0.83 -8.23 -4.42
N ALA A 19 -1.67 -7.25 -4.13
CA ALA A 19 -3.11 -7.33 -4.22
C ALA A 19 -3.66 -6.05 -4.84
N ASN A 20 -4.79 -6.16 -5.53
CA ASN A 20 -5.54 -5.01 -6.02
C ASN A 20 -6.78 -4.83 -5.15
N ALA A 21 -7.09 -3.60 -4.77
CA ALA A 21 -8.31 -3.27 -4.01
C ALA A 21 -9.59 -3.74 -4.71
N VAL A 22 -9.59 -3.70 -6.05
CA VAL A 22 -10.66 -4.22 -6.91
C VAL A 22 -10.04 -5.20 -7.90
N PRO A 23 -10.51 -6.46 -7.98
CA PRO A 23 -9.82 -7.52 -8.73
C PRO A 23 -10.05 -7.46 -10.24
N TRP A 24 -11.03 -6.67 -10.72
CA TRP A 24 -11.26 -6.45 -12.15
C TRP A 24 -10.76 -5.07 -12.59
N ARG A 25 -10.61 -4.94 -13.91
CA ARG A 25 -10.29 -3.67 -14.57
C ARG A 25 -11.60 -2.97 -14.96
N PRO A 26 -11.94 -1.81 -14.37
CA PRO A 26 -13.14 -1.09 -14.78
C PRO A 26 -13.08 -0.66 -16.25
N ALA A 27 -14.25 -0.61 -16.89
CA ALA A 27 -14.37 -0.21 -18.30
C ALA A 27 -13.69 1.14 -18.56
N GLY A 28 -12.93 1.23 -19.65
CA GLY A 28 -12.22 2.46 -20.02
C GLY A 28 -11.11 2.90 -19.06
N ASN A 29 -10.64 2.03 -18.15
CA ASN A 29 -9.70 2.41 -17.07
C ASN A 29 -10.21 3.51 -16.14
N ARG A 30 -11.55 3.65 -16.03
CA ARG A 30 -12.13 4.55 -15.03
C ARG A 30 -11.70 4.13 -13.62
N PRO A 31 -11.71 5.06 -12.66
CA PRO A 31 -11.54 4.66 -11.26
C PRO A 31 -12.69 3.75 -10.80
N PRO A 32 -12.43 2.85 -9.84
CA PRO A 32 -13.50 2.12 -9.16
C PRO A 32 -14.47 3.07 -8.48
N THR A 33 -15.75 2.73 -8.48
CA THR A 33 -16.75 3.48 -7.72
C THR A 33 -16.60 3.20 -6.21
N PRO A 34 -17.16 4.06 -5.35
CA PRO A 34 -17.21 3.80 -3.91
C PRO A 34 -17.87 2.45 -3.59
N ILE A 35 -18.96 2.11 -4.29
CA ILE A 35 -19.68 0.85 -4.11
C ILE A 35 -18.81 -0.36 -4.50
N GLU A 36 -18.15 -0.30 -5.66
CA GLU A 36 -17.22 -1.37 -6.09
C GLU A 36 -16.09 -1.56 -5.06
N THR A 37 -15.56 -0.46 -4.53
CA THR A 37 -14.50 -0.50 -3.51
C THR A 37 -15.01 -1.11 -2.21
N GLN A 38 -16.20 -0.72 -1.75
CA GLN A 38 -16.81 -1.20 -0.51
C GLN A 38 -17.13 -2.70 -0.58
N ILE A 39 -17.67 -3.18 -1.71
CA ILE A 39 -17.95 -4.61 -1.92
C ILE A 39 -16.65 -5.43 -1.91
N CYS A 40 -15.56 -4.87 -2.43
CA CYS A 40 -14.28 -5.58 -2.50
C CYS A 40 -13.43 -5.49 -1.22
N GLN A 41 -13.73 -4.53 -0.32
CA GLN A 41 -12.94 -4.28 0.89
C GLN A 41 -12.76 -5.52 1.78
N PRO A 42 -13.80 -6.33 2.06
CA PRO A 42 -13.66 -7.53 2.89
C PRO A 42 -12.67 -8.56 2.33
N PHE A 43 -12.56 -8.67 1.00
CA PHE A 43 -11.64 -9.61 0.37
C PHE A 43 -10.20 -9.23 0.61
N ILE A 44 -9.87 -7.94 0.56
CA ILE A 44 -8.51 -7.48 0.78
C ILE A 44 -8.16 -7.48 2.26
N ALA A 45 -9.11 -7.13 3.13
CA ALA A 45 -8.95 -7.31 4.57
C ALA A 45 -8.62 -8.77 4.89
N ARG A 46 -9.37 -9.73 4.32
CA ARG A 46 -9.11 -11.16 4.51
C ARG A 46 -7.77 -11.61 3.93
N GLN A 47 -7.34 -11.06 2.79
CA GLN A 47 -6.01 -11.35 2.25
C GLN A 47 -4.89 -10.85 3.17
N ILE A 48 -5.05 -9.66 3.76
CA ILE A 48 -4.07 -9.13 4.72
C ILE A 48 -4.02 -10.02 5.97
N GLU A 49 -5.18 -10.38 6.51
CA GLU A 49 -5.31 -11.26 7.66
C GLU A 49 -4.64 -12.63 7.43
N LEU A 50 -4.85 -13.25 6.25
CA LEU A 50 -4.23 -14.54 5.92
C LEU A 50 -2.72 -14.46 5.66
N VAL A 51 -2.23 -13.32 5.18
CA VAL A 51 -0.80 -13.13 4.88
C VAL A 51 -0.01 -12.70 6.12
N GLN A 52 -0.67 -12.04 7.09
CA GLN A 52 -0.06 -11.40 8.26
C GLN A 52 1.24 -10.63 7.90
N PRO A 53 1.17 -9.66 6.98
CA PRO A 53 2.36 -8.96 6.52
C PRO A 53 2.92 -8.05 7.62
N LYS A 54 4.24 -7.80 7.62
CA LYS A 54 4.87 -6.86 8.55
C LYS A 54 4.41 -5.41 8.36
N LEU A 55 4.01 -5.05 7.14
CA LEU A 55 3.49 -3.73 6.77
C LEU A 55 2.70 -3.79 5.47
N VAL A 56 1.89 -2.76 5.20
CA VAL A 56 1.14 -2.60 3.94
C VAL A 56 1.56 -1.31 3.23
N VAL A 57 1.67 -1.35 1.90
CA VAL A 57 1.91 -0.16 1.07
C VAL A 57 0.72 0.07 0.15
N CYS A 58 0.10 1.23 0.26
CA CYS A 58 -1.07 1.63 -0.53
C CYS A 58 -0.63 2.47 -1.73
N PHE A 59 -0.59 1.86 -2.91
CA PHE A 59 -0.18 2.55 -4.15
C PHE A 59 -1.31 3.38 -4.76
N GLY A 60 -1.34 4.67 -4.46
CA GLY A 60 -2.27 5.66 -4.99
C GLY A 60 -3.53 5.86 -4.14
N PRO A 61 -4.36 6.85 -4.51
CA PRO A 61 -5.50 7.28 -3.71
C PRO A 61 -6.57 6.20 -3.54
N TYR A 62 -6.80 5.36 -4.56
CA TYR A 62 -7.82 4.31 -4.49
C TYR A 62 -7.43 3.20 -3.51
N ALA A 63 -6.17 2.75 -3.54
CA ALA A 63 -5.67 1.77 -2.59
C ALA A 63 -5.66 2.34 -1.16
N ALA A 64 -5.21 3.58 -1.00
CA ALA A 64 -5.21 4.25 0.30
C ALA A 64 -6.62 4.38 0.88
N LYS A 65 -7.60 4.80 0.07
CA LYS A 65 -9.00 4.91 0.50
C LYS A 65 -9.58 3.54 0.87
N ALA A 66 -9.31 2.51 0.07
CA ALA A 66 -9.81 1.16 0.33
C ALA A 66 -9.25 0.54 1.62
N ILE A 67 -8.01 0.83 1.99
CA ILE A 67 -7.37 0.23 3.17
C ILE A 67 -7.52 1.10 4.42
N LEU A 68 -7.30 2.41 4.29
CA LEU A 68 -7.19 3.30 5.45
C LEU A 68 -8.50 3.98 5.82
N ASN A 69 -9.48 3.99 4.91
CA ASN A 69 -10.79 4.62 5.10
C ASN A 69 -10.71 6.05 5.67
N LEU A 70 -9.71 6.83 5.23
CA LEU A 70 -9.50 8.21 5.63
C LEU A 70 -10.10 9.16 4.60
N ASP A 71 -10.79 10.21 5.08
CA ASP A 71 -11.38 11.27 4.24
C ASP A 71 -10.42 12.43 3.95
N GLU A 72 -9.15 12.29 4.34
CA GLU A 72 -8.12 13.29 4.06
C GLU A 72 -7.62 13.25 2.60
N SER A 73 -7.14 14.40 2.12
CA SER A 73 -6.54 14.47 0.78
C SER A 73 -5.31 13.55 0.69
N PHE A 74 -5.29 12.68 -0.32
CA PHE A 74 -4.21 11.70 -0.52
C PHE A 74 -2.80 12.32 -0.53
N LEU A 75 -2.62 13.50 -1.11
CA LEU A 75 -1.30 14.15 -1.17
C LEU A 75 -0.77 14.56 0.22
N ARG A 76 -1.66 14.86 1.18
CA ARG A 76 -1.28 15.12 2.58
C ARG A 76 -0.89 13.82 3.28
N LEU A 77 -1.69 12.76 3.10
CA LEU A 77 -1.44 11.45 3.72
C LEU A 77 -0.18 10.73 3.19
N ARG A 78 0.20 10.97 1.93
CA ARG A 78 1.33 10.28 1.30
C ARG A 78 2.63 10.46 2.07
N GLY A 79 3.34 9.36 2.27
CA GLY A 79 4.60 9.33 3.01
C GLY A 79 4.45 9.36 4.53
N GLN A 80 3.22 9.49 5.05
CA GLN A 80 2.94 9.44 6.48
C GLN A 80 2.50 8.03 6.87
N TRP A 81 3.21 7.44 7.84
CA TRP A 81 2.85 6.13 8.38
C TRP A 81 1.51 6.19 9.10
N GLN A 82 0.64 5.27 8.74
CA GLN A 82 -0.65 5.03 9.37
C GLN A 82 -0.63 3.68 10.09
N THR A 83 -1.63 3.43 10.91
CA THR A 83 -1.88 2.12 11.51
C THR A 83 -3.10 1.51 10.83
N TYR A 84 -2.96 0.29 10.33
CA TYR A 84 -4.06 -0.49 9.79
C TYR A 84 -4.37 -1.64 10.75
N SER A 85 -5.59 -1.64 11.30
CA SER A 85 -6.08 -2.71 12.17
C SER A 85 -6.90 -3.72 11.38
N PHE A 86 -6.75 -5.00 11.69
CA PHE A 86 -7.43 -6.11 11.03
C PHE A 86 -7.70 -7.28 12.00
N GLY A 87 -8.38 -8.31 11.51
CA GLY A 87 -8.86 -9.45 12.30
C GLY A 87 -10.28 -9.23 12.86
N VAL A 88 -10.90 -10.31 13.32
CA VAL A 88 -12.31 -10.33 13.79
C VAL A 88 -12.58 -9.28 14.87
N ASP A 89 -11.64 -9.12 15.81
CA ASP A 89 -11.74 -8.16 16.92
C ASP A 89 -10.91 -6.88 16.70
N CYS A 90 -10.32 -6.68 15.51
CA CYS A 90 -9.42 -5.56 15.21
C CYS A 90 -8.21 -5.44 16.17
N ASN A 91 -7.80 -6.53 16.81
CA ASN A 91 -6.70 -6.58 17.77
C ASN A 91 -5.31 -6.66 17.10
N GLU A 92 -5.24 -7.06 15.84
CA GLU A 92 -4.00 -7.04 15.07
C GLU A 92 -3.85 -5.70 14.38
N SER A 93 -2.64 -5.14 14.41
CA SER A 93 -2.35 -3.89 13.70
C SER A 93 -0.96 -3.91 13.09
N ILE A 94 -0.87 -3.31 11.91
CA ILE A 94 0.36 -3.22 11.13
C ILE A 94 0.52 -1.80 10.58
N PRO A 95 1.77 -1.34 10.39
CA PRO A 95 2.01 -0.06 9.76
C PRO A 95 1.60 -0.09 8.28
N ALA A 96 0.95 0.97 7.84
CA ALA A 96 0.52 1.16 6.46
C ALA A 96 1.05 2.49 5.89
N LEU A 97 1.55 2.48 4.66
CA LEU A 97 2.09 3.69 4.01
C LEU A 97 1.36 4.00 2.69
N PRO A 98 0.68 5.16 2.58
CA PRO A 98 0.22 5.68 1.30
C PRO A 98 1.39 6.20 0.47
N MET A 99 1.49 5.75 -0.79
CA MET A 99 2.58 6.08 -1.71
C MET A 99 2.03 6.34 -3.12
N LEU A 100 2.72 7.13 -3.95
CA LEU A 100 2.36 7.28 -5.37
C LEU A 100 2.39 5.94 -6.12
N SER A 101 1.42 5.73 -7.02
CA SER A 101 1.37 4.53 -7.82
C SER A 101 2.47 4.51 -8.91
N PRO A 102 2.99 3.34 -9.29
CA PRO A 102 3.97 3.23 -10.38
C PRO A 102 3.43 3.80 -11.70
N THR A 103 2.15 3.63 -12.00
CA THR A 103 1.51 4.17 -13.21
C THR A 103 1.49 5.69 -13.21
N TYR A 104 1.24 6.32 -12.05
CA TYR A 104 1.32 7.78 -11.90
C TYR A 104 2.75 8.28 -12.12
N LEU A 105 3.75 7.60 -11.54
CA LEU A 105 5.16 7.97 -11.67
C LEU A 105 5.73 7.82 -13.08
N LEU A 106 5.15 6.95 -13.92
CA LEU A 106 5.49 6.87 -15.34
C LEU A 106 5.06 8.11 -16.11
N LYS A 107 3.90 8.69 -15.76
CA LYS A 107 3.36 9.91 -16.37
C LYS A 107 3.97 11.19 -15.78
N HIS A 108 4.42 11.14 -14.52
CA HIS A 108 4.94 12.29 -13.78
C HIS A 108 6.35 11.98 -13.22
N PRO A 109 7.38 11.93 -14.08
CA PRO A 109 8.72 11.50 -13.68
C PRO A 109 9.38 12.43 -12.65
N ASN A 110 9.03 13.71 -12.62
CA ASN A 110 9.48 14.68 -11.61
C ASN A 110 9.06 14.29 -10.18
N GLN A 111 7.99 13.50 -10.02
CA GLN A 111 7.49 13.04 -8.73
C GLN A 111 8.25 11.81 -8.18
N LYS A 112 9.20 11.24 -8.96
CA LYS A 112 10.01 10.09 -8.52
C LYS A 112 10.86 10.38 -7.28
N LYS A 113 11.26 11.64 -7.06
CA LYS A 113 11.99 12.05 -5.84
C LYS A 113 11.18 11.80 -4.58
N LEU A 114 9.87 12.01 -4.62
CA LEU A 114 8.99 11.74 -3.49
C LEU A 114 8.83 10.23 -3.27
N ALA A 115 8.60 9.48 -4.34
CA ALA A 115 8.53 8.02 -4.27
C ALA A 115 9.83 7.40 -3.72
N TRP A 116 10.99 7.97 -4.05
CA TRP A 116 12.26 7.52 -3.49
C TRP A 116 12.34 7.69 -1.97
N ARG A 117 11.87 8.83 -1.44
CA ARG A 117 11.79 9.06 0.01
C ARG A 117 10.88 8.05 0.70
N ASP A 118 9.72 7.78 0.09
CA ASP A 118 8.77 6.79 0.60
C ASP A 118 9.41 5.38 0.63
N LEU A 119 10.15 4.99 -0.41
CA LEU A 119 10.88 3.72 -0.46
C LEU A 119 11.97 3.61 0.62
N GLN A 120 12.75 4.67 0.83
CA GLN A 120 13.76 4.71 1.90
C GLN A 120 13.11 4.55 3.29
N SER A 121 11.95 5.19 3.50
CA SER A 121 11.15 5.04 4.72
C SER A 121 10.67 3.60 4.92
N ILE A 122 10.15 2.96 3.86
CA ILE A 122 9.74 1.54 3.88
C ILE A 122 10.91 0.64 4.28
N LYS A 123 12.08 0.81 3.67
CA LYS A 123 13.28 0.03 3.98
C LYS A 123 13.67 0.15 5.45
N ALA A 124 13.79 1.39 5.95
CA ALA A 124 14.13 1.65 7.34
C ALA A 124 13.12 1.05 8.33
N ARG A 125 11.82 1.07 8.00
CA ARG A 125 10.77 0.45 8.83
C ARG A 125 10.86 -1.07 8.81
N LEU A 126 11.06 -1.68 7.64
CA LEU A 126 11.25 -3.13 7.51
C LEU A 126 12.45 -3.63 8.31
N ASP A 127 13.59 -2.93 8.23
CA ASP A 127 14.80 -3.32 8.96
C ASP A 127 14.55 -3.36 10.47
N LYS A 128 13.81 -2.37 11.01
CA LYS A 128 13.41 -2.36 12.41
C LYS A 128 12.45 -3.50 12.78
N LEU A 129 11.53 -3.86 11.89
CA LEU A 129 10.55 -4.96 12.09
C LEU A 129 11.15 -6.36 11.84
N MET A 130 12.34 -6.43 11.27
CA MET A 130 13.06 -7.67 10.97
C MET A 130 14.25 -7.91 11.90
N ALA A 131 14.69 -6.89 12.63
CA ALA A 131 15.69 -7.04 13.68
C ALA A 131 15.19 -8.05 14.74
N PRO A 132 16.05 -8.96 15.22
CA PRO A 132 15.70 -9.85 16.31
C PRO A 132 15.31 -9.01 17.54
N ALA A 133 14.28 -9.46 18.27
CA ALA A 133 13.99 -8.90 19.58
C ALA A 133 15.23 -9.18 20.45
N GLY A 134 15.90 -8.10 20.89
CA GLY A 134 17.05 -8.18 21.78
C GLY A 134 16.67 -8.70 23.17
#